data_AF-A0A0H3PJZ0-F1
#
_entry.id   AF-A0A0H3PJZ0-F1
#
_cell.length_a   1.000
_cell.length_b   1.000
_cell.length_c   1.000
_cell.angle_alpha   90.00
_cell.angle_beta   90.00
_cell.angle_gamma   90.00
#
_symmetry.space_group_name_H-M   'P 1'
#
loop_
_entity.id
_entity.type
_entity.pdbx_description
1 polymer ?
#
loop_
_entity_poly.entity_id
_entity_poly.type
_entity_poly.pdbx_seq_one_letter_code
_entity_poly.pdbx_strand_id
1 'polypeptide(L)' 'MTAPTLNLDDITREVADVIGNLELVQSCVLDGDIDTAKTMYARTLEMAKKFGHRFACSEVKLEFGAVFDPNC' A
#
# COMPACT_ATOMS: atom_id res chain seq x y z
N MET A 1 17.21 19.05 -3.19
CA MET A 1 16.70 17.70 -2.87
C MET A 1 15.86 17.28 -4.07
N THR A 2 16.22 16.20 -4.76
CA THR A 2 15.40 15.63 -5.83
C THR A 2 14.12 15.06 -5.22
N ALA A 3 12.96 15.36 -5.83
CA ALA A 3 11.71 14.77 -5.39
C ALA A 3 11.79 13.24 -5.52
N PRO A 4 11.28 12.47 -4.56
CA PRO A 4 11.15 11.03 -4.73
C PRO A 4 10.31 10.73 -5.99
N THR A 5 10.67 9.69 -6.73
CA THR A 5 9.93 9.24 -7.90
C THR A 5 9.19 7.96 -7.54
N LEU A 6 7.92 7.84 -7.95
CA LEU A 6 7.14 6.60 -7.86
C LEU A 6 6.77 6.13 -9.26
N ASN A 7 6.89 4.84 -9.52
CA ASN A 7 6.41 4.23 -10.76
C ASN A 7 5.04 3.54 -10.51
N LEU A 8 4.42 3.03 -11.58
CA LEU A 8 3.12 2.38 -11.48
C LEU A 8 3.15 1.08 -10.66
N ASP A 9 4.27 0.35 -10.65
CA ASP A 9 4.41 -0.86 -9.83
C ASP A 9 4.43 -0.55 -8.34
N ASP A 10 5.17 0.47 -7.93
CA ASP A 10 5.25 0.91 -6.55
C ASP A 10 3.88 1.36 -6.05
N ILE A 11 3.17 2.14 -6.86
CA ILE A 11 1.80 2.57 -6.57
C ILE A 11 0.86 1.37 -6.47
N THR A 12 0.91 0.46 -7.45
CA THR A 12 -0.01 -0.69 -7.50
C THR A 12 0.22 -1.63 -6.33
N ARG A 13 1.48 -1.92 -5.99
CA ARG A 13 1.85 -2.76 -4.85
C ARG A 13 1.40 -2.15 -3.52
N GLU A 14 1.68 -0.87 -3.29
CA GLU A 14 1.30 -0.19 -2.05
C GLU A 14 -0.23 -0.09 -1.90
N VAL A 15 -0.96 0.12 -3.00
CA VAL A 15 -2.43 0.08 -3.00
C VAL A 15 -2.93 -1.34 -2.68
N ALA A 16 -2.34 -2.37 -3.30
CA ALA A 16 -2.70 -3.76 -3.03
C ALA A 16 -2.45 -4.15 -1.57
N ASP A 17 -1.33 -3.72 -0.99
CA ASP A 17 -1.00 -3.97 0.42
C ASP A 17 -2.00 -3.29 1.37
N VAL A 18 -2.41 -2.04 1.08
CA VAL A 18 -3.44 -1.35 1.86
C VAL A 18 -4.78 -2.08 1.78
N ILE A 19 -5.19 -2.50 0.57
CA ILE A 19 -6.45 -3.23 0.37
C ILE A 19 -6.42 -4.57 1.12
N GLY A 20 -5.37 -5.37 0.93
CA GLY A 20 -5.24 -6.68 1.58
C GLY A 20 -5.24 -6.57 3.11
N ASN A 21 -4.60 -5.54 3.67
CA ASN A 21 -4.64 -5.32 5.11
C ASN A 21 -6.04 -4.94 5.62
N LEU A 22 -6.83 -4.20 4.84
CA LEU A 22 -8.22 -3.89 5.20
C LEU A 22 -9.14 -5.11 5.08
N GLU A 23 -8.88 -6.02 4.14
CA GLU A 23 -9.58 -7.30 4.06
C GLU A 23 -9.30 -8.15 5.31
N LEU A 24 -8.06 -8.19 5.79
CA LEU A 24 -7.73 -8.88 7.04
C LEU A 24 -8.43 -8.26 8.25
N VAL A 25 -8.53 -6.92 8.31
CA VAL A 25 -9.33 -6.22 9.33
C VAL A 25 -10.79 -6.69 9.27
N GLN A 26 -11.37 -6.77 8.07
CA GLN A 26 -12.72 -7.27 7.89
C GLN A 26 -12.87 -8.71 8.38
N SER A 27 -11.92 -9.60 8.10
CA SER A 27 -11.91 -10.96 8.62
C SER A 27 -11.92 -10.99 10.16
N CYS A 28 -11.04 -10.22 10.81
CA CYS A 28 -11.03 -10.13 12.27
C CYS A 28 -12.37 -9.64 12.85
N VAL A 29 -13.02 -8.66 12.19
CA VAL A 29 -14.35 -8.19 12.60
C VAL A 29 -15.40 -9.31 12.49
N LEU A 30 -15.39 -10.09 11.41
CA LEU A 30 -16.31 -11.19 11.21
C LEU A 30 -16.09 -12.34 12.20
N ASP A 31 -14.84 -12.57 12.61
CA ASP A 31 -14.48 -13.56 13.62
C ASP A 31 -14.74 -13.08 15.07
N GLY A 32 -15.15 -11.82 15.25
CA GLY A 32 -15.38 -11.21 16.56
C GLY A 32 -14.12 -10.80 17.32
N ASP A 33 -12.93 -10.89 16.70
CA ASP A 33 -11.66 -10.42 17.26
C ASP A 33 -11.51 -8.90 17.03
N ILE A 34 -12.29 -8.14 17.79
CA ILE A 34 -12.39 -6.68 17.63
C ILE A 34 -11.09 -5.97 18.05
N ASP A 35 -10.34 -6.50 19.00
CA ASP A 35 -9.11 -5.84 19.49
C ASP A 35 -7.96 -5.98 18.49
N THR A 36 -7.82 -7.15 17.86
CA THR A 36 -6.89 -7.32 16.73
C THR A 36 -7.33 -6.46 15.55
N ALA A 37 -8.62 -6.43 15.21
CA ALA A 37 -9.15 -5.61 14.13
C ALA A 37 -8.81 -4.12 14.29
N LYS A 38 -9.00 -3.55 15.49
CA LYS A 38 -8.65 -2.15 15.81
C LYS A 38 -7.16 -1.89 15.63
N THR A 39 -6.32 -2.79 16.13
CA THR A 39 -4.86 -2.66 16.06
C THR A 39 -4.39 -2.69 14.61
N MET A 40 -4.91 -3.63 13.81
CA MET A 40 -4.59 -3.75 12.39
C MET A 40 -5.10 -2.56 11.59
N TYR A 41 -6.33 -2.10 11.86
CA TYR A 41 -6.90 -0.92 11.21
C TYR A 41 -6.04 0.32 11.45
N ALA A 42 -5.63 0.57 12.69
CA ALA A 42 -4.79 1.72 13.04
C ALA A 42 -3.45 1.72 12.27
N ARG A 43 -2.80 0.56 12.18
CA ARG A 43 -1.55 0.38 11.42
C ARG A 43 -1.75 0.58 9.92
N THR A 44 -2.82 0.01 9.37
CA THR A 44 -3.16 0.12 7.94
C THR A 44 -3.48 1.56 7.56
N LEU A 45 -4.18 2.28 8.43
CA LEU A 45 -4.47 3.70 8.24
C LEU A 45 -3.19 4.56 8.28
N GLU A 46 -2.25 4.25 9.17
CA GLU A 46 -0.97 4.96 9.22
C GLU A 46 -0.15 4.71 7.95
N MET A 47 -0.12 3.47 7.45
CA MET A 47 0.51 3.09 6.19
C MET A 47 -0.10 3.86 5.01
N ALA A 48 -1.43 3.85 4.89
CA ALA A 48 -2.14 4.57 3.83
C ALA A 48 -1.87 6.08 3.86
N LYS A 49 -1.77 6.68 5.05
CA LYS A 49 -1.41 8.11 5.20
C LYS A 49 0.02 8.40 4.73
N LYS A 50 0.98 7.56 5.12
CA LYS A 50 2.38 7.70 4.69
C LYS A 50 2.49 7.53 3.17
N PHE A 51 1.82 6.53 2.61
CA PHE A 51 1.74 6.33 1.17
C PHE A 51 1.12 7.53 0.46
N GLY A 52 -0.06 7.99 0.89
CA GLY A 52 -0.73 9.14 0.29
C GLY A 52 0.10 10.43 0.33
N HIS A 53 0.83 10.67 1.44
CA HIS A 53 1.76 11.80 1.52
C HIS A 53 2.92 11.66 0.53
N ARG A 54 3.57 10.49 0.46
CA ARG A 54 4.63 10.22 -0.53
C ARG A 54 4.11 10.40 -1.95
N PHE A 55 2.94 9.84 -2.25
CA PHE A 55 2.31 9.94 -3.57
C PHE A 55 2.05 11.39 -3.98
N ALA A 56 1.52 12.22 -3.08
CA ALA A 56 1.27 13.63 -3.35
C ALA A 56 2.55 14.48 -3.53
N CYS A 57 3.67 14.05 -2.96
CA CYS A 57 4.95 14.76 -3.04
C CYS A 57 5.94 14.17 -4.06
N SER A 58 5.58 13.09 -4.73
CA SER A 58 6.47 12.38 -5.67
C SER A 58 6.16 12.74 -7.11
N GLU A 59 7.18 12.70 -7.96
CA GLU A 59 6.97 12.63 -9.41
C GLU A 59 6.48 11.22 -9.76
N VAL A 60 5.34 11.11 -10.43
CA VAL A 60 4.77 9.83 -10.84
C VAL A 60 5.18 9.53 -12.28
N LYS A 61 5.94 8.45 -12.46
CA LYS A 61 6.27 7.91 -13.78
C LYS A 61 5.23 6.87 -14.16
N LEU A 62 4.58 7.07 -15.31
CA LEU A 62 3.59 6.17 -15.89
C LEU A 62 4.25 4.97 -16.59
N GLU A 63 5.21 4.38 -15.92
CA GLU A 63 5.91 3.17 -16.36
C GLU A 63 5.68 2.08 -15.31
N PHE A 64 5.40 0.87 -15.78
CA PHE A 64 5.70 -0.31 -14.98
C PHE A 64 7.22 -0.49 -15.08
N GLY A 65 7.91 -0.57 -13.94
CA GLY A 65 9.29 -1.02 -13.90
C GLY A 65 9.39 -2.35 -14.64
N ALA A 66 10.53 -2.61 -15.28
CA ALA A 66 10.71 -3.80 -16.09
C ALA A 66 10.21 -5.03 -15.33
N VAL A 67 9.07 -5.58 -15.78
CA VAL A 67 8.55 -6.86 -15.31
C VAL A 67 9.71 -7.81 -15.48
N PHE A 68 10.19 -8.38 -14.38
CA PHE A 68 11.29 -9.33 -14.38
C PHE A 68 10.98 -10.37 -15.47
N ASP A 69 11.71 -10.31 -16.59
CA ASP A 69 11.63 -11.34 -17.62
C ASP A 69 12.52 -12.47 -17.12
N PRO A 70 11.97 -13.63 -16.72
CA PRO A 70 12.79 -14.77 -16.35
C PRO A 70 13.62 -15.32 -17.51
N ASN A 71 13.52 -14.75 -18.72
CA ASN A 71 14.29 -15.09 -19.92
C ASN A 71 15.24 -13.98 -20.43
N CYS A 72 15.44 -12.88 -19.70
CA CYS A 72 16.49 -11.89 -20.02
C CYS A 72 17.83 -12.22 -19.33
#